data_AF-A0A953YJ83-F1
#
_entry.id   AF-A0A953YJ83-F1
#
_cell.length_a   1.000
_cell.length_b   1.000
_cell.length_c   1.000
_cell.angle_alpha   90.00
_cell.angle_beta   90.00
_cell.angle_gamma   90.00
#
_symmetry.space_group_name_H-M   'P 1'
#
loop_
_entity.id
_entity.type
_entity.pdbx_description
1 polymer ?
#
loop_
_entity_poly.entity_id
_entity_poly.type
_entity_poly.pdbx_seq_one_letter_code
_entity_poly.pdbx_strand_id
1 'polypeptide(L)' 'LSDRVVVLNYGEKLADGTPDEVRRNPDVIDAYLGASH' A
#
# COMPACT_ATOMS: atom_id res chain seq x y z
N LEU A 1 -2.62 8.75 -17.57
CA LEU A 1 -2.13 7.48 -17.03
C LEU A 1 -1.69 7.79 -15.60
N SER A 2 -2.10 7.03 -14.58
CA SER A 2 -1.74 7.40 -13.20
C SER A 2 -0.27 7.09 -12.98
N ASP A 3 0.55 8.15 -12.95
CA ASP A 3 1.99 8.07 -12.74
C ASP A 3 2.26 7.92 -11.24
N ARG A 4 2.30 6.67 -10.78
CA ARG A 4 2.70 6.25 -9.42
C ARG A 4 1.74 6.70 -8.29
N VAL A 5 1.73 5.93 -7.21
CA VAL A 5 0.97 6.16 -5.98
C VAL A 5 1.87 5.82 -4.79
N VAL A 6 1.69 6.54 -3.68
CA VAL A 6 2.42 6.32 -2.42
C VAL A 6 1.40 6.01 -1.33
N VAL A 7 1.65 4.93 -0.58
CA VAL A 7 0.87 4.52 0.58
C VAL A 7 1.64 4.86 1.84
N LEU A 8 0.97 5.51 2.78
CA LEU A 8 1.52 5.86 4.09
C LEU A 8 0.76 5.11 5.18
N ASN A 9 1.49 4.57 6.15
CA ASN A 9 0.95 3.94 7.35
C ASN A 9 1.52 4.67 8.58
N TYR A 10 0.66 5.24 9.42
CA TYR A 10 1.06 6.03 10.60
C TYR A 10 2.16 7.09 10.35
N GLY A 11 2.16 7.70 9.17
CA GLY A 11 3.14 8.72 8.78
C GLY A 11 4.45 8.16 8.20
N GLU A 12 4.62 6.83 8.16
CA GLU A 12 5.73 6.16 7.50
C GLU A 12 5.34 5.67 6.10
N LYS A 13 6.29 5.67 5.16
CA LYS A 13 6.05 5.19 3.80
C LYS A 13 5.97 3.67 3.77
N LEU A 14 4.81 3.14 3.39
CA LEU A 14 4.53 1.72 3.28
C LEU A 14 4.81 1.17 1.87
N ALA A 15 4.36 1.88 0.83
CA ALA A 15 4.56 1.45 -0.55
C ALA A 15 4.66 2.66 -1.52
N ASP A 16 5.39 2.50 -2.62
CA ASP A 16 5.48 3.45 -3.74
C ASP A 16 5.56 2.63 -5.03
N GLY A 17 4.67 2.89 -5.98
CA GLY A 17 4.64 2.19 -7.26
C GLY A 17 3.41 2.53 -8.07
N THR A 18 3.18 1.84 -9.18
CA THR A 18 1.91 1.91 -9.90
C THR A 18 0.76 1.39 -9.03
N PRO A 19 -0.50 1.75 -9.33
CA PRO A 19 -1.65 1.23 -8.61
C PRO A 19 -1.70 -0.31 -8.54
N ASP A 20 -1.30 -1.00 -9.61
CA ASP A 20 -1.29 -2.46 -9.67
C ASP A 20 -0.18 -3.09 -8.80
N GLU A 21 0.99 -2.46 -8.73
CA GLU A 21 2.08 -2.89 -7.84
C GLU A 21 1.70 -2.71 -6.38
N VAL A 22 1.14 -1.55 -6.03
CA VAL A 22 0.74 -1.24 -4.66
C VAL A 22 -0.42 -2.11 -4.17
N ARG A 23 -1.40 -2.40 -5.04
CA ARG A 23 -2.53 -3.30 -4.69
C ARG A 23 -2.12 -4.74 -4.43
N ARG A 24 -0.98 -5.18 -4.97
CA ARG A 24 -0.42 -6.53 -4.77
C ARG A 24 0.58 -6.57 -3.61
N ASN A 25 0.90 -5.43 -3.00
CA ASN A 25 1.83 -5.39 -1.88
C ASN A 25 1.17 -5.98 -0.63
N PRO A 26 1.71 -7.07 -0.05
CA PRO A 26 1.16 -7.70 1.14
C PRO A 26 1.08 -6.75 2.34
N ASP A 27 2.07 -5.88 2.54
CA ASP A 27 2.08 -4.94 3.66
C ASP A 27 0.93 -3.92 3.54
N VAL A 28 0.57 -3.53 2.31
CA VAL A 28 -0.58 -2.67 2.02
C VAL A 28 -1.88 -3.40 2.33
N ILE A 29 -1.99 -4.66 1.93
CA ILE A 29 -3.18 -5.48 2.19
C ILE A 29 -3.40 -5.63 3.69
N ASP A 30 -2.34 -5.95 4.44
CA ASP A 30 -2.37 -6.14 5.89
C ASP A 30 -2.73 -4.84 6.63
N ALA A 31 -2.20 -3.70 6.19
CA ALA A 31 -2.51 -2.39 6.77
C ALA A 31 -3.99 -1.97 6.56
N TYR A 32 -4.62 -2.37 5.45
CA TYR A 32 -5.99 -1.97 5.11
C TYR A 32 -7.07 -2.94 5.60
N LEU A 33 -6.78 -4.24 5.65
CA LEU A 33 -7.73 -5.24 6.16
C LEU A 33 -7.64 -5.38 7.69
N GLY A 34 -6.59 -4.81 8.29
CA GLY A 34 -6.15 -5.17 9.63
C GLY A 34 -5.63 -6.61 9.59
N ALA A 35 -4.52 -6.88 10.27
CA ALA A 35 -4.16 -8.25 10.56
C ALA A 35 -5.40 -8.91 11.19
N SER A 36 -6.10 -9.76 10.42
CA SER A 36 -7.28 -10.46 10.88
C SER A 36 -6.81 -11.47 11.90
N HIS A 37 -6.76 -11.03 13.15
CA HIS A 37 -6.68 -11.83 14.36
C HIS A 37 -7.81 -11.38 15.26
#